data_AF-A0A0N0J6C0-F1
#
_entry.id   AF-A0A0N0J6C0-F1
#
_cell.length_a   1.000
_cell.length_b   1.000
_cell.length_c   1.000
_cell.angle_alpha   90.00
_cell.angle_beta   90.00
_cell.angle_gamma   90.00
#
_symmetry.space_group_name_H-M   'P 1'
#
loop_
_entity.id
_entity.type
_entity.pdbx_description
1 polymer ?
#
loop_
_entity_poly.entity_id
_entity_poly.type
_entity_poly.pdbx_seq_one_letter_code
_entity_poly.pdbx_strand_id
1 'polypeptide(L)'
;MIAALTALLCSGAASAATPAPAAAASAAPRSVQQLYRAEMAYCASGQSVQGRKVCEQEARAAHAQNLRGALADQAPQYRQNARMRCQALSPGARGVCLQRMNGEGRPGELQVVPGSETPLVAPTPLPRP
;
A
#
# COMPACT_ATOMS: atom_id res chain seq x y z
N MET A 1 -48.15 55.01 11.05
CA MET A 1 -47.92 53.97 12.06
C MET A 1 -47.48 52.69 11.37
N ILE A 2 -46.32 52.19 11.78
CA ILE A 2 -45.81 50.81 11.73
C ILE A 2 -45.52 50.18 10.34
N ALA A 3 -44.22 49.93 10.16
CA ALA A 3 -43.57 49.18 9.10
C ALA A 3 -43.87 47.68 9.19
N ALA A 4 -43.89 46.99 8.04
CA ALA A 4 -43.84 45.54 7.98
C ALA A 4 -42.67 45.11 7.08
N LEU A 5 -41.52 44.88 7.71
CA LEU A 5 -40.41 44.10 7.14
C LEU A 5 -40.85 42.63 7.09
N THR A 6 -40.98 42.04 5.91
CA THR A 6 -41.08 40.59 5.73
C THR A 6 -39.74 40.05 5.26
N ALA A 7 -38.93 39.61 6.22
CA ALA A 7 -37.69 38.88 5.97
C ALA A 7 -38.03 37.43 5.52
N LEU A 8 -37.65 37.11 4.29
CA LEU A 8 -37.82 35.79 3.68
C LEU A 8 -36.67 34.88 4.15
N LEU A 9 -36.94 33.96 5.08
CA LEU A 9 -35.97 32.96 5.55
C LEU A 9 -35.79 31.85 4.50
N CYS A 10 -34.67 31.87 3.77
CA CYS A 10 -34.19 30.70 3.02
C CYS A 10 -33.59 29.69 3.99
N SER A 11 -34.33 28.64 4.31
CA SER A 11 -33.78 27.47 5.02
C SER A 11 -33.00 26.59 4.04
N GLY A 12 -31.67 26.74 4.02
CA GLY A 12 -30.78 25.83 3.33
C GLY A 12 -30.67 24.51 4.10
N ALA A 13 -31.22 23.43 3.54
CA ALA A 13 -31.04 22.08 4.06
C ALA A 13 -29.58 21.63 3.81
N ALA A 14 -28.73 21.74 4.83
CA ALA A 14 -27.41 21.14 4.82
C ALA A 14 -27.56 19.62 4.98
N SER A 15 -27.46 18.87 3.88
CA SER A 15 -27.30 17.42 3.92
C SER A 15 -25.95 17.09 4.55
N ALA A 16 -25.98 16.70 5.83
CA ALA A 16 -24.83 16.14 6.50
C ALA A 16 -24.48 14.79 5.85
N ALA A 17 -23.54 14.80 4.91
CA ALA A 17 -22.85 13.59 4.49
C ALA A 17 -22.04 13.10 5.69
N THR A 18 -22.58 12.13 6.42
CA THR A 18 -21.82 11.39 7.42
C THR A 18 -20.77 10.57 6.68
N PRO A 19 -19.47 10.78 6.92
CA PRO A 19 -18.47 9.84 6.43
C PRO A 19 -18.69 8.54 7.21
N ALA A 20 -19.26 7.53 6.53
CA ALA A 20 -19.31 6.19 7.07
C ALA A 20 -17.88 5.75 7.37
N PRO A 21 -17.55 5.31 8.59
CA PRO A 21 -16.26 4.73 8.85
C PRO A 21 -16.14 3.48 7.98
N ALA A 22 -15.24 3.52 7.00
CA ALA A 22 -14.76 2.31 6.36
C ALA A 22 -14.08 1.49 7.45
N ALA A 23 -14.85 0.60 8.07
CA ALA A 23 -14.31 -0.39 8.99
C ALA A 23 -13.27 -1.17 8.21
N ALA A 24 -11.99 -0.89 8.47
CA ALA A 24 -10.89 -1.75 8.10
C ALA A 24 -11.11 -3.05 8.86
N ALA A 25 -11.91 -3.94 8.28
CA ALA A 25 -12.04 -5.30 8.76
C ALA A 25 -10.63 -5.85 8.79
N SER A 26 -10.09 -6.05 10.00
CA SER A 26 -8.89 -6.83 10.22
C SER A 26 -9.21 -8.24 9.74
N ALA A 27 -9.07 -8.46 8.44
CA ALA A 27 -9.32 -9.74 7.83
C ALA A 27 -8.34 -10.72 8.49
N ALA A 28 -8.89 -11.69 9.23
CA ALA A 28 -8.10 -12.76 9.79
C ALA A 28 -7.18 -13.33 8.69
N PRO A 29 -5.94 -13.73 9.03
CA PRO A 29 -4.99 -14.22 8.05
C PRO A 29 -5.63 -15.35 7.26
N ARG A 30 -5.85 -15.11 5.95
CA ARG A 30 -6.40 -16.12 5.06
C ARG A 30 -5.39 -17.25 4.94
N SER A 31 -5.86 -18.49 5.02
CA SER A 31 -5.02 -19.63 4.67
C SER A 31 -4.52 -19.50 3.23
N VAL A 32 -3.35 -20.06 2.94
CA VAL A 32 -2.77 -20.12 1.59
C VAL A 32 -3.77 -20.66 0.56
N GLN A 33 -4.58 -21.64 0.95
CA GLN A 33 -5.64 -22.20 0.11
C GLN A 33 -6.78 -21.22 -0.18
N GLN A 34 -7.19 -20.41 0.81
CA GLN A 34 -8.22 -19.39 0.63
C GLN A 34 -7.73 -18.27 -0.28
N LEU A 35 -6.47 -17.87 -0.18
CA LEU A 35 -5.85 -16.89 -1.07
C LEU A 35 -5.85 -17.38 -2.52
N TYR A 36 -5.39 -18.61 -2.76
CA TYR A 36 -5.37 -19.20 -4.09
C TYR A 36 -6.76 -19.28 -4.72
N ARG A 37 -7.79 -19.68 -3.96
CA ARG A 37 -9.18 -19.71 -4.47
C ARG A 37 -9.69 -18.32 -4.84
N ALA A 38 -9.35 -17.30 -4.04
CA ALA A 38 -9.74 -15.92 -4.33
C ALA A 38 -9.04 -15.39 -5.59
N GLU A 39 -7.74 -15.65 -5.77
CA GLU A 39 -7.01 -15.26 -6.97
C GLU A 39 -7.55 -15.96 -8.23
N MET A 40 -7.85 -17.27 -8.16
CA MET A 40 -8.45 -17.98 -9.29
C MET A 40 -9.83 -17.41 -9.68
N ALA A 41 -10.65 -17.03 -8.69
CA ALA A 41 -11.94 -16.39 -8.95
C ALA A 41 -11.77 -15.00 -9.59
N TYR A 42 -10.78 -14.22 -9.13
CA TYR A 42 -10.42 -12.93 -9.72
C TYR A 42 -9.90 -13.07 -11.16
N CYS A 43 -9.11 -14.10 -11.45
CA CYS A 43 -8.68 -14.38 -12.82
C CYS A 43 -9.85 -14.81 -13.71
N ALA A 44 -10.78 -15.60 -13.16
CA ALA A 44 -11.97 -16.06 -13.88
C ALA A 44 -12.98 -14.95 -14.18
N SER A 45 -13.07 -13.93 -13.31
CA SER A 45 -13.97 -12.79 -13.52
C SER A 45 -13.54 -11.86 -14.67
N GLY A 46 -12.30 -12.01 -15.16
CA GLY A 46 -11.75 -11.14 -16.20
C GLY A 46 -11.40 -9.73 -15.72
N GLN A 47 -11.41 -9.50 -14.41
CA GLN A 47 -11.07 -8.20 -13.80
C GLN A 47 -9.57 -7.93 -13.78
N SER A 48 -8.74 -8.93 -14.11
CA SER A 48 -7.31 -8.76 -14.28
C SER A 48 -7.00 -7.99 -15.56
N VAL A 49 -6.06 -7.05 -15.47
CA VAL A 49 -5.50 -6.34 -16.64
C VAL A 49 -4.70 -7.31 -17.54
N GLN A 50 -4.23 -8.42 -16.96
CA GLN A 50 -3.53 -9.47 -17.69
C GLN A 50 -4.53 -10.44 -18.32
N GLY A 51 -4.13 -11.11 -19.41
CA GLY A 51 -4.94 -12.17 -20.00
C GLY A 51 -5.22 -13.29 -18.99
N ARG A 52 -6.46 -13.82 -18.95
CA ARG A 52 -6.90 -14.84 -17.98
C ARG A 52 -5.92 -15.99 -17.78
N LYS A 53 -5.39 -16.55 -18.88
CA LYS A 53 -4.42 -17.66 -18.81
C LYS A 53 -3.14 -17.29 -18.05
N VAL A 54 -2.64 -16.07 -18.24
CA VAL A 54 -1.45 -15.55 -17.56
C VAL A 54 -1.77 -15.36 -16.08
N CYS A 55 -2.89 -14.71 -15.76
CA CYS A 55 -3.34 -14.52 -14.38
C CYS A 55 -3.41 -15.84 -13.61
N GLU A 56 -4.07 -16.86 -14.18
CA GLU A 56 -4.19 -18.16 -13.52
C GLU A 56 -2.85 -18.89 -13.38
N GLN A 57 -1.92 -18.69 -14.33
CA GLN A 57 -0.56 -19.24 -14.25
C GLN A 57 0.21 -18.61 -13.09
N GLU A 58 0.14 -17.30 -12.95
CA GLU A 58 0.77 -16.56 -11.85
C GLU A 58 0.18 -16.96 -10.50
N ALA A 59 -1.15 -17.07 -10.39
CA ALA A 59 -1.83 -17.52 -9.17
C ALA A 59 -1.37 -18.93 -8.74
N ARG A 60 -1.22 -19.86 -9.69
CA ARG A 60 -0.69 -21.21 -9.43
C ARG A 60 0.77 -21.16 -8.99
N ALA A 61 1.60 -20.34 -9.63
CA ALA A 61 3.00 -20.19 -9.29
C ALA A 61 3.15 -19.63 -7.87
N ALA A 62 2.40 -18.58 -7.53
CA ALA A 62 2.38 -17.96 -6.20
C ALA A 62 1.94 -18.97 -5.13
N HIS A 63 0.86 -19.71 -5.37
CA HIS A 63 0.40 -20.76 -4.46
C HIS A 63 1.49 -21.83 -4.23
N ALA A 64 2.14 -22.30 -5.30
CA ALA A 64 3.22 -23.28 -5.18
C ALA A 64 4.43 -22.74 -4.39
N GLN A 65 4.78 -21.45 -4.52
CA GLN A 65 5.83 -20.83 -3.71
C GLN A 65 5.44 -20.70 -2.24
N ASN A 66 4.19 -20.34 -1.96
CA ASN A 66 3.65 -20.29 -0.60
C ASN A 66 3.72 -21.66 0.08
N LEU A 67 3.34 -22.73 -0.62
CA LEU A 67 3.42 -24.09 -0.08
C LEU A 67 4.85 -24.57 0.16
N ARG A 68 5.80 -24.13 -0.68
CA ARG A 68 7.24 -24.42 -0.50
C ARG A 68 7.86 -23.68 0.68
N GLY A 69 7.13 -22.80 1.37
CA GLY A 69 7.68 -21.96 2.41
C GLY A 69 8.74 -20.98 1.88
N ALA A 70 8.76 -20.71 0.57
CA ALA A 70 9.74 -19.80 -0.04
C ALA A 70 9.54 -18.34 0.39
N LEU A 71 8.37 -18.02 0.97
CA LEU A 71 8.10 -16.73 1.61
C LEU A 71 8.29 -16.77 3.13
N ALA A 72 8.79 -17.88 3.70
CA ALA A 72 9.28 -17.83 5.08
C ALA A 72 10.45 -16.85 5.10
N ASP A 73 10.33 -15.80 5.91
CA ASP A 73 11.34 -14.78 6.09
C ASP A 73 12.69 -15.45 6.40
N GLN A 74 13.55 -15.62 5.39
CA GLN A 74 14.99 -15.84 5.58
C GLN A 74 15.62 -14.51 6.07
N ALA A 75 15.02 -13.95 7.11
CA ALA A 75 15.23 -12.60 7.65
C ALA A 75 16.71 -12.26 7.88
N PRO A 76 17.57 -13.17 8.38
CA PRO A 76 18.97 -12.82 8.62
C PRO A 76 19.71 -12.52 7.32
N GLN A 77 19.55 -13.38 6.30
CA GLN A 77 20.24 -13.23 5.02
C GLN A 77 19.70 -12.05 4.22
N TYR A 78 18.39 -11.81 4.26
CA TYR A 78 17.78 -10.66 3.58
C TYR A 78 18.22 -9.33 4.19
N ARG A 79 18.29 -9.22 5.52
CA ARG A 79 18.79 -8.01 6.18
C ARG A 79 20.26 -7.77 5.89
N GLN A 80 21.07 -8.83 5.84
CA GLN A 80 22.49 -8.71 5.48
C GLN A 80 22.68 -8.27 4.02
N ASN A 81 21.95 -8.88 3.08
CA ASN A 81 21.98 -8.50 1.67
C ASN A 81 21.53 -7.05 1.45
N ALA A 82 20.46 -6.63 2.13
CA ALA A 82 20.01 -5.25 2.10
C ALA A 82 21.09 -4.29 2.61
N ARG A 83 21.80 -4.65 3.69
CA ARG A 83 22.90 -3.84 4.23
C ARG A 83 24.09 -3.76 3.26
N MET A 84 24.44 -4.86 2.59
CA MET A 84 25.51 -4.87 1.59
C MET A 84 25.21 -3.92 0.42
N ARG A 85 23.95 -3.81 0.00
CA ARG A 85 23.54 -2.86 -1.05
C ARG A 85 23.82 -1.40 -0.64
N CYS A 86 23.63 -1.04 0.63
CA CYS A 86 23.98 0.30 1.10
C CYS A 86 25.49 0.57 1.15
N GLN A 87 26.34 -0.46 1.20
CA GLN A 87 27.80 -0.30 1.29
C GLN A 87 28.42 0.18 -0.02
N ALA A 88 27.77 -0.09 -1.17
CA ALA A 88 28.24 0.36 -2.48
C ALA A 88 28.00 1.87 -2.74
N LEU A 89 27.31 2.57 -1.84
CA LEU A 89 26.99 3.98 -1.97
C LEU A 89 28.09 4.87 -1.37
N SER A 90 28.15 6.13 -1.82
CA SER A 90 29.01 7.15 -1.21
C SER A 90 28.69 7.35 0.27
N PRO A 91 29.61 7.87 1.10
CA PRO A 91 29.39 7.98 2.56
C PRO A 91 28.08 8.69 2.94
N GLY A 92 27.73 9.78 2.25
CA GLY A 92 26.48 10.51 2.49
C GLY A 92 25.24 9.68 2.13
N ALA A 93 25.21 9.06 0.95
CA ALA A 93 24.09 8.24 0.49
C ALA A 93 23.94 6.93 1.29
N ARG A 94 25.06 6.37 1.76
CA ARG A 94 25.07 5.18 2.63
C ARG A 94 24.35 5.43 3.95
N GLY A 95 24.59 6.57 4.60
CA GLY A 95 23.90 6.93 5.85
C GLY A 95 22.38 6.97 5.68
N VAL A 96 21.91 7.62 4.61
CA VAL A 96 20.47 7.72 4.34
C VAL A 96 19.85 6.37 3.95
N CYS A 97 20.58 5.52 3.21
CA CYS A 97 20.15 4.16 2.89
C CYS A 97 19.92 3.32 4.16
N LEU A 98 20.82 3.42 5.14
CA LEU A 98 20.71 2.70 6.42
C LEU A 98 19.53 3.22 7.26
N GLN A 99 19.31 4.53 7.31
CA GLN A 99 18.14 5.12 7.99
C GLN A 99 16.82 4.60 7.39
N ARG A 100 16.72 4.55 6.05
CA ARG A 100 15.56 3.96 5.36
C ARG A 100 15.36 2.49 5.70
N MET A 101 16.44 1.71 5.77
CA MET A 101 16.36 0.30 6.18
C MET A 101 15.84 0.10 7.61
N ASN A 102 16.07 1.07 8.50
CA ASN A 102 15.59 1.04 9.88
C ASN A 102 14.19 1.64 10.05
N GLY A 103 13.55 2.10 8.97
CA GLY A 103 12.27 2.80 9.02
C GLY A 103 12.35 4.23 9.56
N GLU A 104 13.55 4.80 9.61
CA GLU A 104 13.83 6.17 10.06
C GLU A 104 13.73 7.19 8.92
N GLY A 105 13.31 6.76 7.72
CA GLY A 105 13.05 7.64 6.60
C GLY A 105 11.90 8.60 6.91
N ARG A 106 12.13 9.91 6.72
CA ARG A 106 11.07 10.89 6.92
C ARG A 106 10.03 10.75 5.80
N PRO A 107 8.72 10.71 6.11
CA PRO A 107 7.68 10.76 5.09
C PRO A 107 7.86 12.01 4.23
N GLY A 108 7.85 11.85 2.90
CA GLY A 108 8.02 12.97 1.96
C GLY A 108 9.47 13.38 1.69
N GLU A 109 10.49 12.67 2.17
CA GLU A 109 11.88 12.94 1.79
C GLU A 109 12.15 12.49 0.35
N LEU A 110 12.09 13.48 -0.55
CA LEU A 110 12.45 13.35 -1.96
C LEU A 110 13.93 12.94 -2.08
N GLN A 111 14.20 11.72 -2.54
CA GLN A 111 15.51 11.44 -3.14
C GLN A 111 15.37 11.61 -4.63
N VAL A 112 15.89 12.72 -5.15
CA VAL A 112 16.17 12.84 -6.57
C VAL A 112 17.31 11.87 -6.87
N VAL A 113 16.98 10.72 -7.44
CA VAL A 113 17.98 9.83 -8.01
C VAL A 113 18.35 10.45 -9.36
N PRO A 114 19.65 10.73 -9.63
CA PRO A 114 20.06 11.18 -10.96
C PRO A 114 19.58 10.16 -12.01
N GLY A 115 18.68 10.59 -12.90
CA GLY A 115 18.08 9.72 -13.93
C GLY A 115 16.67 9.19 -13.64
N SER A 116 16.02 9.52 -12.51
CA SER A 116 14.60 9.22 -12.29
C SER A 116 13.74 10.42 -12.66
N GLU A 117 12.96 10.33 -13.74
CA GLU A 117 12.04 11.37 -14.21
C GLU A 117 10.83 11.60 -13.28
N THR A 118 10.62 10.74 -12.28
CA THR A 118 9.59 10.90 -11.25
C THR A 118 10.13 10.57 -9.86
N PRO A 119 9.97 11.45 -8.86
CA PRO A 119 10.32 11.15 -7.49
C PRO A 119 9.38 10.10 -6.89
N LEU A 120 9.94 9.04 -6.29
CA LEU A 120 9.17 8.07 -5.51
C LEU A 120 8.73 8.72 -4.19
N VAL A 121 7.44 9.04 -4.07
CA VAL A 121 6.84 9.54 -2.82
C VAL A 121 6.56 8.34 -1.91
N ALA A 122 7.19 8.32 -0.73
CA ALA A 122 6.88 7.31 0.28
C ALA A 122 5.43 7.52 0.79
N PRO A 123 4.59 6.48 0.85
CA PRO A 123 3.26 6.60 1.45
C PRO A 123 3.39 6.96 2.93
N THR A 124 2.47 7.79 3.43
CA THR A 124 2.40 8.19 4.83
C THR A 124 2.34 6.94 5.72
N PRO A 125 3.14 6.83 6.80
CA PRO A 125 3.09 5.70 7.70
C PRO A 125 1.68 5.57 8.29
N LEU A 126 1.09 4.38 8.21
CA LEU A 126 -0.16 4.10 8.92
C LEU A 126 0.09 4.19 10.45
N PRO A 127 -0.85 4.74 11.23
CA PRO A 127 -0.74 4.75 12.68
C PRO A 127 -0.66 3.30 13.20
N ARG A 128 0.26 3.05 14.14
CA ARG A 128 0.32 1.76 14.85
C ARG A 128 -0.83 1.69 15.88
N PRO A 129 -1.43 0.51 16.09
CA PRO A 129 -2.47 0.31 17.11
C PRO A 129 -1.93 0.49 18.53
#